data_AF-A0A7K2JYE8-F1
#
_entry.id   AF-A0A7K2JYE8-F1
#
_cell.length_a   1.000
_cell.length_b   1.000
_cell.length_c   1.000
_cell.angle_alpha   90.00
_cell.angle_beta   90.00
_cell.angle_gamma   90.00
#
_symmetry.space_group_name_H-M   'P 1'
#
loop_
_entity.id
_entity.type
_entity.pdbx_description
1 polymer ?
#
loop_
_entity_poly.entity_id
_entity_poly.type
_entity_poly.pdbx_seq_one_letter_code
_entity_poly.pdbx_strand_id
1 'polypeptide(L)' 'AELSDELKAQHDLLMANFFAQTQALAFGKTPDEVRGEGVPEELVPHKTFRGDHPTTTILAGELTPSVLGQ' A
#
# COMPACT_ATOMS: atom_id res chain seq x y z
N ALA A 1 6.94 -21.07 -19.17
CA ALA A 1 7.16 -19.96 -20.11
C ALA A 1 7.54 -18.76 -19.28
N GLU A 2 8.65 -18.10 -19.60
CA GLU A 2 9.01 -16.82 -18.97
C GLU A 2 7.88 -15.82 -19.22
N LEU A 3 7.39 -15.13 -18.17
CA LEU A 3 6.46 -14.02 -18.34
C LEU A 3 7.14 -12.92 -19.16
N SER A 4 6.36 -12.20 -19.97
CA SER A 4 6.87 -10.98 -20.61
C SER A 4 7.32 -9.97 -19.56
N ASP A 5 8.34 -9.18 -19.88
CA ASP A 5 8.86 -8.16 -18.97
C ASP A 5 7.79 -7.12 -18.61
N GLU A 6 6.89 -6.81 -19.55
CA GLU A 6 5.74 -5.94 -19.31
C GLU A 6 4.80 -6.50 -18.23
N LEU A 7 4.51 -7.81 -18.27
CA LEU A 7 3.61 -8.42 -17.29
C LEU A 7 4.26 -8.51 -15.91
N LYS A 8 5.57 -8.77 -15.85
CA LYS A 8 6.36 -8.70 -14.60
C LYS A 8 6.27 -7.29 -13.98
N ALA A 9 6.47 -6.25 -14.79
CA ALA A 9 6.38 -4.87 -14.33
C ALA A 9 4.96 -4.49 -13.83
N GLN A 10 3.91 -4.95 -14.51
CA GLN A 10 2.52 -4.74 -14.05
C GLN A 10 2.25 -5.45 -12.71
N HIS A 11 2.79 -6.65 -12.52
CA HIS A 11 2.69 -7.36 -11.24
C HIS A 11 3.42 -6.61 -10.12
N ASP A 12 4.60 -6.06 -10.38
CA ASP A 12 5.34 -5.25 -9.40
C ASP A 12 4.55 -3.99 -9.00
N LEU A 13 3.89 -3.31 -9.94
CA LEU A 13 3.02 -2.16 -9.64
C LEU A 13 1.81 -2.54 -8.78
N LEU A 14 1.22 -3.71 -9.01
CA LEU A 14 0.15 -4.24 -8.16
C LEU A 14 0.66 -4.48 -6.74
N MET A 15 1.81 -5.15 -6.61
CA MET A 15 2.42 -5.47 -5.31
C MET A 15 2.87 -4.23 -4.56
N ALA A 16 3.36 -3.20 -5.25
CA ALA A 16 3.70 -1.91 -4.65
C ALA A 16 2.50 -1.28 -3.92
N ASN A 17 1.31 -1.33 -4.52
CA ASN A 17 0.09 -0.85 -3.88
C ASN A 17 -0.32 -1.71 -2.69
N PHE A 18 -0.26 -3.04 -2.83
CA PHE A 18 -0.60 -3.98 -1.76
C PHE A 18 0.19 -3.71 -0.47
N PHE A 19 1.51 -3.48 -0.58
CA PHE A 19 2.34 -3.14 0.57
C PHE A 19 2.15 -1.69 1.05
N ALA A 20 2.08 -0.73 0.12
CA ALA A 20 1.94 0.68 0.49
C ALA A 20 0.64 0.97 1.25
N GLN A 21 -0.47 0.31 0.88
CA GLN A 21 -1.77 0.56 1.50
C GLN A 21 -1.86 0.02 2.93
N THR A 22 -1.33 -1.18 3.19
CA THR A 22 -1.31 -1.73 4.55
C THR A 22 -0.45 -0.88 5.48
N GLN A 23 0.69 -0.38 4.98
CA GLN A 23 1.54 0.57 5.68
C GLN A 23 0.81 1.90 5.93
N ALA A 24 0.15 2.47 4.91
CA ALA A 24 -0.58 3.73 5.05
C ALA A 24 -1.73 3.65 6.07
N LEU A 25 -2.45 2.52 6.10
CA LEU A 25 -3.51 2.26 7.09
C LEU A 25 -2.95 2.11 8.50
N ALA A 26 -1.81 1.45 8.66
CA ALA A 26 -1.18 1.25 9.97
C ALA A 26 -0.61 2.55 10.56
N PHE A 27 0.15 3.31 9.77
CA PHE A 27 0.93 4.45 10.29
C PHE A 27 0.29 5.81 10.00
N GLY A 28 -0.57 5.91 8.98
CA GLY A 28 -1.15 7.19 8.57
C GLY A 28 -0.08 8.19 8.14
N LYS A 29 -0.37 9.47 8.38
CA LYS A 29 0.50 10.61 8.13
C LYS A 29 0.09 11.75 9.08
N THR A 30 1.01 12.18 9.93
CA THR A 30 0.79 13.18 10.98
C THR A 30 0.67 14.60 10.40
N PRO A 31 0.07 15.56 11.14
CA PRO A 31 0.01 16.94 10.70
C PRO A 31 1.38 17.56 10.41
N ASP A 32 2.40 17.21 11.18
CA ASP A 32 3.77 17.76 11.01
C ASP A 32 4.43 17.23 9.74
N GLU A 33 4.23 15.95 9.41
CA GLU A 33 4.67 15.39 8.12
C GLU A 33 3.95 16.06 6.95
N VAL A 34 2.63 16.28 7.07
CA VAL A 34 1.85 17.00 6.04
C VAL A 34 2.37 18.42 5.84
N ARG A 35 2.68 19.15 6.92
CA ARG A 35 3.32 20.49 6.83
C ARG A 35 4.70 20.42 6.19
N GLY A 36 5.49 19.40 6.52
CA GLY A 36 6.81 19.16 5.93
C GLY A 36 6.80 18.97 4.42
N GLU A 37 5.68 18.52 3.86
CA GLU A 37 5.45 18.40 2.40
C GLU A 37 5.06 19.74 1.73
N GLY A 38 5.02 20.84 2.48
CA GLY A 38 4.68 22.17 1.96
C GLY A 38 3.17 22.35 1.72
N VAL A 39 2.33 21.58 2.41
CA VAL A 39 0.87 21.72 2.33
C VAL A 39 0.41 23.01 3.04
N PRO A 40 -0.45 23.83 2.41
CA PRO A 40 -1.07 24.99 3.06
C PRO A 40 -1.79 24.62 4.37
N GLU A 41 -1.67 25.44 5.41
CA GLU A 41 -2.15 25.11 6.76
C GLU A 41 -3.66 24.81 6.77
N GLU A 42 -4.45 25.50 5.93
CA GLU A 42 -5.89 25.25 5.79
C GLU A 42 -6.23 23.86 5.24
N LEU A 43 -5.29 23.19 4.56
CA LEU A 43 -5.46 21.85 4.01
C LEU A 43 -4.89 20.74 4.91
N VAL A 44 -4.09 21.09 5.92
CA VAL A 44 -3.44 20.10 6.81
C VAL A 44 -4.45 19.15 7.47
N PRO A 45 -5.59 19.62 8.03
CA PRO A 45 -6.57 18.73 8.65
C PRO A 45 -7.20 17.74 7.64
N HIS A 46 -7.29 18.13 6.37
CA HIS A 46 -7.89 17.31 5.30
C HIS A 46 -6.92 16.31 4.67
N LYS A 47 -5.61 16.48 4.92
CA LYS A 47 -4.54 15.61 4.40
C LYS A 47 -3.83 14.79 5.48
N THR A 48 -4.21 14.98 6.75
CA THR A 48 -3.74 14.17 7.88
C THR A 48 -4.47 12.83 7.87
N PHE A 49 -3.72 11.74 8.05
CA PHE A 49 -4.27 10.40 8.19
C PHE A 49 -3.89 9.87 9.57
N ARG A 50 -4.89 9.47 10.38
CA ARG A 50 -4.66 9.06 11.77
C ARG A 50 -3.82 7.78 11.90
N GLY A 51 -3.88 6.89 10.90
CA GLY A 51 -3.34 5.55 11.02
C GLY A 51 -4.11 4.74 12.07
N ASP A 52 -3.46 3.74 12.67
CA ASP A 52 -4.05 2.82 13.66
C ASP A 52 -5.29 2.10 13.10
N HIS A 53 -5.23 1.75 11.80
CA HIS A 53 -6.22 0.93 11.13
C HIS A 53 -5.61 -0.47 10.90
N PRO A 54 -5.98 -1.47 11.72
CA PRO A 54 -5.37 -2.79 11.64
C PRO A 54 -5.73 -3.51 10.34
N THR A 55 -4.76 -4.23 9.78
CA THR A 55 -4.92 -5.08 8.59
C THR A 55 -4.24 -6.43 8.79
N THR A 56 -4.74 -7.47 8.13
CA THR A 56 -4.06 -8.76 8.01
C THR A 56 -3.59 -8.92 6.57
N THR A 57 -2.31 -9.17 6.39
CA THR A 57 -1.70 -9.40 5.08
C THR A 57 -1.50 -10.89 4.86
N ILE A 58 -2.10 -11.44 3.81
CA ILE A 58 -1.89 -12.83 3.38
C ILE A 58 -1.13 -12.78 2.05
N LEU A 59 0.10 -13.31 2.03
CA LEU A 59 0.96 -13.36 0.85
C LEU A 59 1.32 -14.80 0.53
N ALA A 60 0.91 -15.28 -0.64
CA ALA A 60 1.26 -16.60 -1.15
C ALA A 60 2.31 -16.49 -2.27
N GLY A 61 3.07 -17.57 -2.50
CA GLY A 61 4.13 -17.58 -3.51
C GLY A 61 3.61 -17.55 -4.96
N GLU A 62 2.55 -18.30 -5.26
CA GLU A 62 1.90 -18.34 -6.58
C GLU A 62 0.44 -18.77 -6.42
N LEU A 63 -0.46 -18.19 -7.22
CA LEU A 63 -1.86 -18.62 -7.27
C LEU A 63 -2.00 -19.96 -8.01
N THR A 64 -1.89 -21.05 -7.27
CA THR A 64 -2.16 -22.41 -7.74
C THR A 64 -3.51 -22.91 -7.21
N PRO A 65 -4.13 -23.96 -7.80
CA PRO A 65 -5.37 -24.52 -7.26
C PRO A 65 -5.27 -24.96 -5.79
N SER A 66 -4.10 -25.44 -5.35
CA SER A 66 -3.88 -25.79 -3.95
C SER A 66 -3.81 -24.57 -3.05
N VAL A 67 -3.10 -23.51 -3.46
CA VAL A 67 -3.02 -22.25 -2.71
C VAL A 67 -4.39 -21.57 -2.61
N LEU A 68 -5.20 -21.65 -3.67
CA LEU A 68 -6.58 -21.16 -3.66
C LEU A 68 -7.48 -21.95 -2.67
N GLY A 69 -7.14 -23.19 -2.36
CA GLY A 69 -7.92 -24.06 -1.47
C GLY A 69 -7.52 -24.03 0.01
N GLN A 70 -6.42 -23.35 0.37
CA GLN A 70 -5.97 -23.17 1.76
C GLN A 70 -6.79 -22.09 2.46
#